data_AF-A0A8T5T876-F1
#
_entry.id   AF-A0A8T5T876-F1
#
_cell.length_a   1.000
_cell.length_b   1.000
_cell.length_c   1.000
_cell.angle_alpha   90.00
_cell.angle_beta   90.00
_cell.angle_gamma   90.00
#
_symmetry.space_group_name_H-M   'P 1'
#
loop_
_entity.id
_entity.type
_entity.pdbx_description
1 polymer ?
#
loop_
_entity_poly.entity_id
_entity_poly.type
_entity_poly.pdbx_seq_one_letter_code
_entity_poly.pdbx_strand_id
1 'polypeptide(L)' 'MVDKQKEKLAKLCEHWANHNESHKESFAKWRDIANEMQLKSVVEELNKAIASMNTCNEHLLSVIDHIK' A
#
# COMPACT_ATOMS: atom_id res chain seq x y z
N MET A 1 15.73 21.44 -14.66
CA MET A 1 14.32 20.97 -14.84
C MET A 1 14.18 19.50 -14.43
N VAL A 2 15.12 18.64 -14.80
CA VAL A 2 15.15 17.21 -14.42
C VAL A 2 15.14 17.00 -12.90
N ASP A 3 15.88 17.79 -12.12
CA ASP A 3 15.95 17.60 -10.66
C ASP A 3 14.62 17.91 -9.95
N LYS A 4 13.86 18.91 -10.43
CA LYS A 4 12.50 19.19 -9.91
C LYS A 4 11.51 18.07 -10.22
N GLN A 5 11.67 17.38 -11.37
CA GLN A 5 10.83 16.25 -11.73
C GLN A 5 11.17 15.03 -10.86
N LYS A 6 12.46 14.77 -10.62
CA LYS A 6 12.93 13.73 -9.69
C LYS A 6 12.41 13.95 -8.27
N GLU A 7 12.55 15.16 -7.74
CA GLU A 7 12.06 15.51 -6.40
C GLU A 7 10.53 15.36 -6.29
N LYS A 8 9.80 15.80 -7.32
CA LYS A 8 8.34 15.62 -7.38
C LYS A 8 7.96 14.14 -7.40
N LEU A 9 8.66 13.31 -8.17
CA LEU A 9 8.41 11.87 -8.24
C LEU A 9 8.65 11.19 -6.89
N ALA A 10 9.76 11.49 -6.21
CA ALA A 10 10.04 10.95 -4.88
C ALA A 10 8.92 11.29 -3.87
N LYS A 11 8.47 12.55 -3.83
CA LYS A 11 7.36 13.00 -2.98
C LYS A 11 6.04 12.30 -3.31
N LEU A 12 5.76 12.05 -4.60
CA LEU A 12 4.56 11.33 -5.01
C LEU A 12 4.60 9.87 -4.58
N CYS A 13 5.73 9.18 -4.74
CA CYS A 13 5.89 7.80 -4.30
C CYS A 13 5.71 7.66 -2.78
N GLU A 14 6.30 8.55 -1.99
CA GLU A 14 6.10 8.60 -0.54
C GLU A 14 4.62 8.85 -0.18
N HIS A 15 3.98 9.82 -0.85
CA HIS A 15 2.56 10.12 -0.63
C HIS A 15 1.65 8.92 -0.93
N TRP A 16 1.88 8.22 -2.05
CA TRP A 16 1.09 7.03 -2.40
C TRP A 16 1.31 5.88 -1.42
N ALA A 17 2.55 5.63 -0.99
CA ALA A 17 2.84 4.62 0.02
C ALA A 17 2.10 4.91 1.34
N ASN A 18 2.12 6.17 1.78
CA ASN A 18 1.38 6.60 2.97
C ASN A 18 -0.14 6.49 2.79
N HIS A 19 -0.68 6.83 1.61
CA HIS A 19 -2.12 6.71 1.35
C HIS A 19 -2.59 5.25 1.33
N ASN A 20 -1.75 4.35 0.81
CA ASN A 20 -2.00 2.92 0.79
C ASN A 20 -2.13 2.30 2.20
N GLU A 21 -1.47 2.88 3.22
CA GLU A 21 -1.67 2.46 4.61
C GLU A 21 -3.12 2.69 5.07
N SER A 22 -3.72 3.83 4.73
CA SER A 22 -5.15 4.07 5.02
C SER A 22 -6.07 3.09 4.29
N HIS A 23 -5.72 2.66 3.07
CA HIS A 23 -6.46 1.59 2.38
C HIS A 23 -6.32 0.25 3.11
N LYS A 24 -5.11 -0.11 3.54
CA LYS A 24 -4.87 -1.34 4.31
C LYS A 24 -5.66 -1.38 5.61
N GLU A 25 -5.75 -0.27 6.33
CA GLU A 25 -6.56 -0.17 7.55
C GLU A 25 -8.04 -0.50 7.26
N SER A 26 -8.59 0.03 6.17
CA SER A 26 -9.95 -0.27 5.73
C SER A 26 -10.11 -1.74 5.34
N PHE A 27 -9.13 -2.31 4.62
CA PHE A 27 -9.15 -3.73 4.25
C PHE A 27 -9.08 -4.64 5.48
N ALA A 28 -8.24 -4.30 6.45
CA ALA A 28 -8.10 -5.04 7.70
C ALA A 28 -9.40 -5.01 8.51
N LYS A 29 -10.05 -3.84 8.62
CA LYS A 29 -11.36 -3.71 9.24
C LYS A 29 -12.39 -4.65 8.59
N TRP A 30 -12.47 -4.66 7.25
CA TRP A 30 -13.44 -5.50 6.54
C TRP A 30 -13.07 -6.99 6.57
N ARG A 31 -11.78 -7.32 6.63
CA ARG A 31 -11.31 -8.68 6.84
C ARG A 31 -11.78 -9.19 8.19
N ASP A 32 -11.68 -8.37 9.24
CA ASP A 32 -12.09 -8.76 10.59
C ASP A 32 -13.62 -8.98 10.65
N ILE A 33 -14.41 -8.10 10.03
CA ILE A 33 -15.86 -8.30 9.85
C ILE A 33 -16.16 -9.59 9.07
N ALA A 34 -15.45 -9.84 7.95
CA ALA A 34 -15.63 -11.05 7.16
C ALA A 34 -15.27 -12.33 7.95
N ASN A 35 -14.31 -12.23 8.87
CA ASN A 35 -13.93 -13.31 9.77
C ASN A 35 -15.04 -13.60 10.80
N GLU A 36 -15.66 -12.57 11.38
CA GLU A 36 -16.84 -12.72 12.24
C GLU A 36 -18.01 -13.38 11.50
N MET A 37 -18.18 -13.07 10.21
CA MET A 37 -19.17 -13.68 9.32
C MET A 37 -18.78 -15.09 8.84
N GLN A 38 -17.64 -15.64 9.26
CA GLN A 38 -17.10 -16.94 8.85
C GLN A 38 -16.87 -17.08 7.33
N LEU A 39 -16.67 -15.96 6.62
CA LEU A 39 -16.41 -15.92 5.18
C LEU A 39 -14.93 -16.17 4.86
N LYS A 40 -14.46 -17.39 5.08
CA LYS A 40 -13.03 -17.76 5.02
C LYS A 40 -12.33 -17.34 3.72
N SER A 41 -12.94 -17.55 2.56
CA SER A 41 -12.35 -17.17 1.27
C SER A 41 -12.20 -15.65 1.12
N VAL A 42 -13.15 -14.87 1.65
CA VAL A 42 -13.07 -13.39 1.64
C VAL A 42 -11.94 -12.92 2.55
N VAL A 43 -11.79 -13.53 3.73
CA VAL A 43 -10.67 -13.24 4.64
C VAL A 43 -9.32 -13.52 3.96
N GLU A 44 -9.21 -14.63 3.23
CA GLU A 44 -8.00 -15.00 2.49
C GLU A 44 -7.65 -13.96 1.41
N GLU A 45 -8.63 -13.56 0.59
CA GLU A 45 -8.41 -12.56 -0.47
C GLU A 45 -8.06 -11.17 0.10
N LEU A 46 -8.67 -10.76 1.21
CA LEU A 46 -8.33 -9.49 1.86
C LEU A 46 -6.92 -9.53 2.48
N ASN A 47 -6.49 -10.67 3.02
CA ASN A 47 -5.09 -10.82 3.47
C ASN A 47 -4.10 -10.72 2.29
N LYS A 48 -4.42 -11.34 1.14
CA LYS A 48 -3.60 -11.21 -0.08
C LYS A 48 -3.55 -9.77 -0.57
N ALA A 49 -4.67 -9.05 -0.53
CA ALA A 49 -4.73 -7.64 -0.91
C ALA A 49 -3.85 -6.76 0.00
N ILE A 50 -3.92 -6.97 1.32
CA ILE A 50 -3.07 -6.27 2.30
C ILE A 50 -1.58 -6.57 2.05
N ALA A 51 -1.23 -7.83 1.83
CA ALA A 51 0.14 -8.23 1.54
C ALA A 51 0.66 -7.62 0.24
N SER A 52 -0.15 -7.63 -0.81
CA SER A 52 0.18 -7.00 -2.10
C SER A 52 0.39 -5.49 -1.95
N MET A 53 -0.40 -4.84 -1.09
CA MET A 53 -0.23 -3.42 -0.80
C MET A 53 1.07 -3.13 -0.04
N ASN A 54 1.50 -4.02 0.88
CA ASN A 54 2.82 -3.89 1.52
C ASN A 54 3.94 -3.93 0.49
N THR A 55 3.91 -4.91 -0.41
CA THR A 55 4.91 -5.03 -1.49
C THR A 55 4.88 -3.82 -2.41
N CYS A 56 3.70 -3.29 -2.75
CA CYS A 56 3.56 -2.03 -3.48
C CYS A 56 4.26 -0.87 -2.75
N ASN A 57 4.03 -0.74 -1.45
CA ASN A 57 4.62 0.32 -0.63
C ASN A 57 6.15 0.18 -0.54
N GLU A 58 6.68 -1.03 -0.38
CA GLU A 58 8.12 -1.31 -0.42
C GLU A 58 8.74 -0.85 -1.75
N HIS A 59 8.11 -1.19 -2.88
CA HIS A 59 8.56 -0.73 -4.18
C HIS A 59 8.50 0.80 -4.32
N LEU A 60 7.40 1.44 -3.90
CA LEU A 60 7.26 2.89 -3.95
C LEU A 60 8.34 3.60 -3.13
N LEU A 61 8.64 3.11 -1.93
CA LEU A 61 9.67 3.71 -1.08
C LEU A 61 11.08 3.46 -1.63
N SER A 62 11.34 2.30 -2.25
CA SER A 62 12.64 2.01 -2.88
C SER A 62 12.97 2.97 -4.04
N VAL A 63 11.97 3.55 -4.71
CA VAL A 63 12.17 4.57 -5.74
C VAL A 63 12.96 5.77 -5.20
N ILE A 64 12.77 6.13 -3.93
CA ILE A 64 13.46 7.24 -3.28
C ILE A 64 14.97 6.96 -3.22
N ASP A 65 15.37 5.71 -3.01
CA ASP A 65 16.79 5.31 -2.97
C ASP A 65 17.40 5.20 -4.36
N HIS A 66 16.61 4.94 -5.40
CA HIS A 66 17.07 4.88 -6.79
C HIS A 66 17.13 6.25 -7.49
N ILE A 67 16.44 7.26 -6.97
CA ILE A 67 16.38 8.60 -7.57
C ILE A 67 17.43 9.57 -7.00
N LYS A 68 17.95 9.29 -5.79
CA LYS A 68 19.09 10.02 -5.19
C LYS A 68 20.32 9.98 -6.08
#